data_AF-A0A497P2X5-F1
#
_entry.id   AF-A0A497P2X5-F1
#
_cell.length_a   1.000
_cell.length_b   1.000
_cell.length_c   1.000
_cell.angle_alpha   90.00
_cell.angle_beta   90.00
_cell.angle_gamma   90.00
#
_symmetry.space_group_name_H-M   'P 1'
#
loop_
_entity.id
_entity.type
_entity.pdbx_description
1 polymer ?
#
loop_
_entity_poly.entity_id
_entity_poly.type
_entity_poly.pdbx_seq_one_letter_code
_entity_poly.pdbx_strand_id
1 'polypeptide(L)'
;MAKENPWFKFEPAEWMFGRIQRQTPELKGVFIDLICKYWHRECEMSVLDAELDFGKENIDVLFSKGIIHNNNDESYISISFLDEQMDGIKKTSEKNSKSGKASAAKRKSLAKQKATTVEPPLNDPLTDKKREDKKIKEKIIPTQEEFVSYAMEKGENLDKQKVILKYESWVENGWKDGNDNEIKNWKSKVLSLLTYDTLKIKLGFGEKPPQTDKLTTSFRSNDT
;
A
#
# COMPACT_ATOMS: atom_id res chain seq x y z
N MET A 1 17.27 26.41 6.55
CA MET A 1 15.83 26.63 6.27
C MET A 1 15.29 25.37 5.62
N ALA A 2 14.31 24.70 6.24
CA ALA A 2 13.70 23.51 5.65
C ALA A 2 12.80 23.96 4.49
N LYS A 3 13.20 23.63 3.25
CA LYS A 3 12.38 23.88 2.06
C LYS A 3 11.24 22.84 2.06
N GLU A 4 10.01 23.27 1.78
CA GLU A 4 8.83 22.40 1.91
C GLU A 4 8.89 21.17 1.00
N ASN A 5 9.55 21.25 -0.17
CA ASN A 5 9.68 20.15 -1.13
C ASN A 5 11.11 20.00 -1.69
N PRO A 6 12.01 19.23 -1.04
CA PRO A 6 13.41 19.13 -1.45
C PRO A 6 13.66 18.17 -2.62
N TRP A 7 12.67 17.39 -3.05
CA TRP A 7 12.79 16.41 -4.13
C TRP A 7 11.53 16.43 -5.00
N PHE A 8 11.70 16.05 -6.26
CA PHE A 8 10.62 15.72 -7.20
C PHE A 8 10.87 14.32 -7.77
N LYS A 9 9.83 13.68 -8.28
CA LYS A 9 9.97 12.35 -8.90
C LYS A 9 10.43 12.54 -10.34
N PHE A 10 11.58 11.95 -10.65
CA PHE A 10 12.14 11.94 -12.00
C PHE A 10 11.99 10.55 -12.62
N GLU A 11 11.51 10.49 -13.86
CA GLU A 11 11.32 9.23 -14.58
C GLU A 11 12.42 9.05 -15.64
N PRO A 12 13.37 8.12 -15.44
CA PRO A 12 14.45 7.92 -16.39
C PRO A 12 13.97 7.54 -17.80
N ALA A 13 12.83 6.86 -17.91
CA ALA A 13 12.25 6.51 -19.20
C ALA A 13 11.83 7.76 -19.99
N GLU A 14 11.11 8.69 -19.36
CA GLU A 14 10.73 9.95 -20.00
C GLU A 14 11.95 10.82 -20.33
N TRP A 15 13.01 10.74 -19.51
CA TRP A 15 14.27 11.39 -19.83
C TRP A 15 14.95 10.76 -21.06
N MET A 16 15.12 9.44 -21.07
CA MET A 16 15.83 8.73 -22.13
C MET A 16 15.11 8.77 -23.48
N PHE A 17 13.78 8.75 -23.47
CA PHE A 17 12.97 8.72 -24.70
C PHE A 17 12.28 10.05 -25.02
N GLY A 18 12.43 11.04 -24.13
CA GLY A 18 11.79 12.35 -24.26
C GLY A 18 12.39 13.21 -25.37
N ARG A 19 11.66 14.29 -25.70
CA ARG A 19 12.06 15.26 -26.73
C ARG A 19 13.38 15.97 -26.39
N ILE A 20 13.67 16.12 -25.10
CA ILE A 20 14.89 16.74 -24.57
C ILE A 20 16.14 15.92 -24.91
N GLN A 21 16.05 14.58 -24.96
CA GLN A 21 17.23 13.75 -25.18
C GLN A 21 17.82 13.88 -26.59
N ARG A 22 17.01 14.35 -27.55
CA ARG A 22 17.45 14.62 -28.93
C ARG A 22 18.13 15.98 -29.10
N GLN A 23 18.19 16.80 -28.04
CA GLN A 23 18.78 18.13 -28.08
C GLN A 23 20.28 18.10 -27.78
N THR A 24 20.93 19.25 -27.88
CA THR A 24 22.36 19.39 -27.58
C THR A 24 22.63 19.21 -26.08
N PRO A 25 23.85 18.77 -25.69
CA PRO A 25 24.21 18.64 -24.28
C PRO A 25 24.01 19.91 -23.45
N GLU A 26 24.23 21.07 -24.07
CA GLU A 26 24.04 22.39 -23.44
C GLU A 26 22.57 22.61 -23.08
N LEU A 27 21.65 22.36 -24.03
CA LEU A 27 20.22 22.53 -23.79
C LEU A 27 19.67 21.53 -22.77
N LYS A 28 20.24 20.31 -22.73
CA LYS A 28 19.92 19.33 -21.68
C LYS A 28 20.33 19.84 -20.30
N GLY A 29 21.52 20.42 -20.18
CA GLY A 29 22.00 21.04 -18.94
C GLY A 29 21.09 22.18 -18.50
N VAL A 30 20.80 23.10 -19.42
CA VAL A 30 19.87 24.22 -19.19
C VAL A 30 18.51 23.73 -18.70
N PHE A 31 17.96 22.68 -19.32
CA PHE A 31 16.66 22.15 -18.92
C PHE A 31 16.68 21.53 -17.51
N ILE A 32 17.75 20.84 -17.12
CA ILE A 32 17.90 20.31 -15.75
C ILE A 32 17.98 21.44 -14.73
N ASP A 33 18.77 22.48 -15.01
CA ASP A 33 18.89 23.63 -14.12
C ASP A 33 17.56 24.40 -14.01
N LEU A 34 16.85 24.54 -15.14
CA LEU A 34 15.50 25.11 -15.20
C LEU A 34 14.53 24.32 -14.32
N ILE A 35 14.46 22.99 -14.46
CA ILE A 35 13.60 22.13 -13.64
C ILE A 35 13.90 22.33 -12.14
N CYS A 36 15.17 22.32 -11.77
CA CYS A 36 15.59 22.49 -10.37
C CYS A 36 15.14 23.84 -9.82
N LYS A 37 15.32 24.92 -10.60
CA LYS A 37 14.94 26.28 -10.19
C LYS A 37 13.43 26.46 -10.17
N TYR A 38 12.74 25.94 -11.16
CA TYR A 38 11.28 25.94 -11.26
C TYR A 38 10.63 25.25 -10.07
N TRP A 39 11.10 24.05 -9.73
CA TRP A 39 10.63 23.31 -8.56
C TRP A 39 10.93 24.04 -7.25
N HIS A 40 12.12 24.66 -7.15
CA HIS A 40 12.48 25.44 -5.97
C HIS A 40 11.53 26.65 -5.75
N ARG A 41 11.02 27.24 -6.83
CA ARG A 41 10.04 28.33 -6.79
C ARG A 41 8.58 27.84 -6.78
N GLU A 42 8.34 26.60 -6.34
CA GLU A 42 6.99 26.03 -6.19
C GLU A 42 6.15 26.02 -7.47
N CYS A 43 6.81 25.86 -8.62
CA CYS A 43 6.20 25.93 -9.96
C CYS A 43 5.64 27.31 -10.32
N GLU A 44 6.16 28.38 -9.70
CA GLU A 44 5.84 29.78 -10.02
C GLU A 44 7.09 30.45 -10.61
N MET A 45 7.21 30.42 -11.94
CA MET A 45 8.30 31.07 -12.66
C MET A 45 7.78 31.81 -13.89
N SER A 46 8.10 33.11 -13.97
CA SER A 46 7.79 33.91 -15.15
C SER A 46 8.69 33.53 -16.32
N VAL A 47 8.19 33.71 -17.53
CA VAL A 47 8.99 33.50 -18.75
C VAL A 47 10.21 34.44 -18.76
N LEU A 48 10.01 35.70 -18.38
CA LEU A 48 11.07 36.71 -18.32
C LEU A 48 12.20 36.32 -17.38
N ASP A 49 11.89 35.81 -16.18
CA ASP A 49 12.92 35.37 -15.24
C ASP A 49 13.73 34.20 -15.79
N ALA A 50 13.06 33.24 -16.45
CA ALA A 50 13.74 32.12 -17.07
C ALA A 50 14.62 32.54 -18.25
N GLU A 51 14.17 33.49 -19.08
CA GLU A 51 14.99 34.06 -20.16
C GLU A 51 16.23 34.78 -19.61
N LEU A 52 16.11 35.50 -18.49
CA LEU A 52 17.24 36.17 -17.83
C LEU A 52 18.28 35.18 -17.29
N ASP A 53 17.80 34.06 -16.72
CA ASP A 53 18.67 33.09 -16.06
C ASP A 53 19.34 32.10 -17.03
N PHE A 54 18.60 31.68 -18.05
CA PHE A 54 18.97 30.55 -18.92
C PHE A 54 19.24 30.95 -20.37
N GLY A 55 19.07 32.23 -20.71
CA GLY A 55 19.20 32.74 -22.07
C GLY A 55 17.91 32.55 -22.86
N LYS A 56 17.47 33.65 -23.49
CA LYS A 56 16.24 33.68 -24.26
C LYS A 56 16.23 32.66 -25.39
N GLU A 57 17.35 32.49 -26.08
CA GLU A 57 17.52 31.53 -27.18
C GLU A 57 17.24 30.09 -26.75
N ASN A 58 17.67 29.72 -25.54
CA ASN A 58 17.47 28.37 -25.02
C ASN A 58 15.99 28.15 -24.66
N ILE A 59 15.39 29.12 -23.99
CA ILE A 59 13.97 29.09 -23.61
C ILE A 59 13.06 29.03 -24.85
N ASP A 60 13.33 29.86 -25.86
CA ASP A 60 12.61 29.87 -27.14
C ASP A 60 12.67 28.50 -27.85
N VAL A 61 13.84 27.85 -27.82
CA VAL A 61 14.00 26.50 -28.38
C VAL A 61 13.19 25.48 -27.56
N LEU A 62 13.19 25.57 -26.23
CA LEU A 62 12.41 24.67 -25.38
C LEU A 62 10.90 24.80 -25.63
N PHE A 63 10.39 26.02 -25.84
CA PHE A 63 9.01 26.25 -26.27
C PHE A 63 8.73 25.69 -27.65
N SER A 64 9.60 25.97 -28.61
CA SER A 64 9.45 25.52 -30.00
C SER A 64 9.40 23.99 -30.11
N LYS A 65 10.09 23.26 -29.23
CA LYS A 65 10.07 21.79 -29.17
C LYS A 65 8.88 21.24 -28.37
N GLY A 66 8.10 22.10 -27.70
CA GLY A 66 7.02 21.71 -26.80
C GLY A 66 7.52 20.88 -25.63
N ILE A 67 8.67 21.25 -25.07
CA ILE A 67 9.21 20.66 -23.83
C ILE A 67 8.63 21.41 -22.63
N ILE A 68 8.54 22.73 -22.76
CA ILE A 68 7.89 23.64 -21.81
C ILE A 68 6.69 24.31 -22.49
N HIS A 69 5.71 24.70 -21.68
CA HIS A 69 4.48 25.33 -22.15
C HIS A 69 4.30 26.70 -21.52
N ASN A 70 3.62 27.62 -22.22
CA ASN A 70 3.17 28.88 -21.65
C ASN A 70 1.86 28.64 -20.90
N ASN A 71 1.80 29.06 -19.65
CA ASN A 71 0.59 29.03 -18.82
C ASN A 71 0.15 30.47 -18.54
N ASN A 72 -1.16 30.69 -18.55
CA ASN A 72 -1.83 31.96 -18.22
C ASN A 72 -1.21 33.19 -18.90
N ASP A 73 -1.83 33.67 -19.98
CA ASP A 73 -1.47 34.92 -20.68
C ASP A 73 0.02 35.01 -21.08
N GLU A 74 0.67 33.87 -21.35
CA GLU A 74 2.08 33.76 -21.74
C GLU A 74 3.09 34.34 -20.72
N SER A 75 2.65 34.60 -19.49
CA SER A 75 3.50 35.23 -18.47
C SER A 75 4.32 34.22 -17.67
N TYR A 76 3.83 32.97 -17.57
CA TYR A 76 4.45 31.92 -16.75
C TYR A 76 4.81 30.68 -17.56
N ILE A 77 5.91 30.06 -17.17
CA ILE A 77 6.29 28.73 -17.69
C ILE A 77 5.49 27.67 -16.94
N SER A 78 5.08 26.64 -17.67
CA SER A 78 4.52 25.42 -17.12
C SER A 78 5.28 24.20 -17.62
N ILE A 79 5.62 23.34 -16.67
CA ILE A 79 6.26 22.05 -16.91
C ILE A 79 5.29 20.99 -16.38
N SER A 80 4.57 20.36 -17.30
CA SER A 80 3.36 19.57 -17.00
C SER A 80 3.57 18.51 -15.92
N PHE A 81 4.67 17.76 -15.98
CA PHE A 81 4.93 16.70 -15.01
C PHE A 81 5.26 17.24 -13.60
N LEU A 82 5.90 18.41 -13.50
CA LEU A 82 6.20 19.04 -12.21
C LEU A 82 4.92 19.66 -11.62
N ASP A 83 4.10 20.29 -12.47
CA ASP A 83 2.85 20.89 -12.03
C ASP A 83 1.88 19.83 -11.50
N GLU A 84 1.79 18.68 -12.17
CA GLU A 84 1.00 17.54 -11.70
C GLU A 84 1.50 17.02 -10.34
N GLN A 85 2.82 16.90 -10.17
CA GLN A 85 3.40 16.49 -8.88
C GLN A 85 3.12 17.50 -7.77
N MET A 86 3.29 18.80 -8.06
CA MET A 86 3.07 19.87 -7.10
C MET A 86 1.59 19.96 -6.69
N ASP A 87 0.66 19.85 -7.64
CA ASP A 87 -0.77 19.80 -7.36
C ASP A 87 -1.14 18.58 -6.51
N GLY A 88 -0.54 17.42 -6.77
CA GLY A 88 -0.68 16.22 -5.94
C GLY A 88 -0.24 16.43 -4.48
N ILE A 89 0.89 17.13 -4.29
CA ILE A 89 1.39 17.51 -2.96
C ILE A 89 0.43 18.48 -2.27
N LYS A 90 0.02 19.56 -2.96
CA LYS A 90 -0.91 20.57 -2.45
C LYS A 90 -2.24 19.94 -2.01
N LYS A 91 -2.86 19.09 -2.85
CA LYS A 91 -4.08 18.34 -2.53
C LYS A 91 -3.95 17.47 -1.28
N THR A 92 -2.82 16.75 -1.16
CA THR A 92 -2.57 15.87 -0.01
C THR A 92 -2.38 16.69 1.28
N SER A 93 -1.60 17.77 1.21
CA SER A 93 -1.39 18.71 2.31
C SER A 93 -2.72 19.30 2.79
N GLU A 94 -3.57 19.78 1.88
CA GLU A 94 -4.89 20.31 2.22
C GLU A 94 -5.78 19.28 2.89
N LYS A 95 -5.84 18.05 2.35
CA LYS A 95 -6.63 16.96 2.92
C LYS A 95 -6.15 16.63 4.34
N ASN A 96 -4.85 16.57 4.55
CA ASN A 96 -4.25 16.30 5.86
C ASN A 96 -4.51 17.45 6.84
N SER A 97 -4.42 18.70 6.38
CA SER A 97 -4.74 19.90 7.17
C SER A 97 -6.20 19.92 7.61
N LYS A 98 -7.16 19.70 6.68
CA LYS A 98 -8.60 19.60 6.98
C LYS A 98 -8.88 18.47 7.97
N SER A 99 -8.28 17.30 7.76
CA SER A 99 -8.43 16.14 8.65
C SER A 99 -7.84 16.41 10.05
N GLY A 100 -6.68 17.07 10.11
CA GLY A 100 -6.01 17.46 11.35
C GLY A 100 -6.83 18.46 12.16
N LYS A 101 -7.34 19.51 11.50
CA LYS A 101 -8.25 20.51 12.10
C LYS A 101 -9.53 19.86 12.62
N ALA A 102 -10.17 18.99 11.84
CA ALA A 102 -11.37 18.27 12.26
C ALA A 102 -11.10 17.38 13.49
N SER A 103 -10.00 16.65 13.49
CA SER A 103 -9.58 15.79 14.61
C SER A 103 -9.29 16.61 15.87
N ALA A 104 -8.59 17.75 15.73
CA ALA A 104 -8.31 18.66 16.84
C ALA A 104 -9.60 19.28 17.40
N ALA A 105 -10.52 19.72 16.54
CA ALA A 105 -11.82 20.25 16.95
C ALA A 105 -12.64 19.21 17.72
N LYS A 106 -12.66 17.95 17.26
CA LYS A 106 -13.32 16.84 17.96
C LYS A 106 -12.70 16.59 19.33
N ARG A 107 -11.36 16.54 19.45
CA ARG A 107 -10.70 16.41 20.76
C ARG A 107 -11.06 17.58 21.70
N LYS A 108 -11.12 18.80 21.17
CA LYS A 108 -11.48 20.00 21.93
C LYS A 108 -12.93 19.97 22.42
N SER A 109 -13.88 19.49 21.61
CA SER A 109 -15.28 19.37 22.03
C SER A 109 -15.49 18.28 23.08
N LEU A 110 -14.85 17.11 22.92
CA LEU A 110 -14.89 16.04 23.93
C LEU A 110 -14.25 16.47 25.26
N ALA A 111 -13.14 17.21 25.22
CA ALA A 111 -12.52 17.76 26.43
C ALA A 111 -13.45 18.76 27.15
N LYS A 112 -14.21 19.57 26.40
CA LYS A 112 -15.20 20.50 26.96
C LYS A 112 -16.42 19.77 27.56
N GLN A 113 -16.83 18.64 26.99
CA GLN A 113 -17.95 17.83 27.50
C GLN A 113 -17.59 17.01 28.74
N LYS A 114 -16.32 16.64 28.94
CA LYS A 114 -15.83 15.92 30.12
C LYS A 114 -15.37 16.83 31.26
N ALA A 115 -15.65 18.13 31.21
CA ALA A 115 -15.35 19.07 32.28
C ALA A 115 -16.33 18.91 33.46
N THR A 116 -16.32 17.73 34.09
CA THR A 116 -16.72 17.55 35.49
C THR A 116 -15.45 17.54 36.31
N THR A 117 -15.42 18.36 37.37
CA THR A 117 -14.35 18.51 38.36
C THR A 117 -13.89 17.17 38.93
N VAL A 118 -12.93 16.52 38.27
CA VAL A 118 -12.04 15.56 38.91
C VAL A 118 -10.66 15.84 38.33
N GLU A 119 -9.82 16.47 39.15
CA GLU A 119 -8.40 16.66 38.86
C GLU A 119 -7.78 15.29 38.53
N PRO A 120 -7.03 15.16 37.42
CA PRO A 120 -6.22 13.97 37.21
C PRO A 120 -5.15 13.94 38.31
N PRO A 121 -4.98 12.83 39.05
CA PRO A 121 -3.89 12.74 40.01
C PRO A 121 -2.55 12.95 39.30
N LEU A 122 -1.79 13.94 39.77
CA LEU A 122 -0.39 14.15 39.44
C LEU A 122 0.39 12.91 39.89
N ASN A 123 0.72 12.02 38.96
CA ASN A 123 1.80 11.05 39.15
C ASN A 123 2.55 10.84 37.82
N ASP A 124 3.81 11.29 37.85
CA ASP A 124 5.02 10.98 37.09
C ASP A 124 5.02 10.43 35.63
N PRO A 125 6.09 10.74 34.85
CA PRO A 125 6.16 10.47 33.43
C PRO A 125 6.59 9.03 33.16
N LEU A 126 5.64 8.17 32.78
CA LEU A 126 5.96 7.01 31.94
C LEU A 126 5.41 7.23 30.53
N THR A 127 6.36 7.38 29.60
CA THR A 127 6.18 7.16 28.18
C THR A 127 5.58 5.79 27.92
N ASP A 128 4.26 5.72 27.76
CA ASP A 128 3.61 4.67 26.98
C ASP A 128 2.23 5.16 26.55
N LYS A 129 2.19 5.90 25.45
CA LYS A 129 0.94 6.16 24.73
C LYS A 129 0.49 4.86 24.05
N LYS A 130 -0.09 3.97 24.85
CA LYS A 130 -0.89 2.84 24.37
C LYS A 130 -1.98 3.41 23.46
N ARG A 131 -1.84 3.14 22.16
CA ARG A 131 -2.86 3.35 21.13
C ARG A 131 -4.19 2.88 21.68
N GLU A 132 -5.18 3.76 21.76
CA GLU A 132 -6.55 3.39 22.13
C GLU A 132 -7.00 2.20 21.28
N ASP A 133 -7.25 1.09 21.97
CA ASP A 133 -7.68 -0.16 21.39
C ASP A 133 -8.93 0.10 20.56
N LYS A 134 -8.80 -0.15 19.26
CA LYS A 134 -9.92 -0.27 18.34
C LYS A 134 -10.91 -1.25 18.97
N LYS A 135 -12.04 -0.70 19.42
CA LYS A 135 -13.35 -1.35 19.59
C LYS A 135 -13.27 -2.85 19.27
N ILE A 136 -13.08 -3.66 20.30
CA ILE A 136 -13.05 -5.13 20.18
C ILE A 136 -14.36 -5.51 19.48
N LYS A 137 -14.27 -5.83 18.19
CA LYS A 137 -15.33 -6.58 17.52
C LYS A 137 -15.25 -7.93 18.20
N GLU A 138 -16.23 -8.24 19.03
CA GLU A 138 -16.37 -9.56 19.64
C GLU A 138 -16.10 -10.60 18.56
N LYS A 139 -15.09 -11.44 18.78
CA LYS A 139 -14.71 -12.50 17.87
C LYS A 139 -15.88 -13.50 17.87
N ILE A 140 -16.79 -13.38 16.91
CA ILE A 140 -17.91 -14.31 16.75
C ILE A 140 -17.31 -15.61 16.22
N ILE A 141 -16.87 -16.46 17.15
CA ILE A 141 -16.62 -17.86 16.87
C ILE A 141 -18.01 -18.48 16.68
N PRO A 142 -18.37 -18.94 15.47
CA PRO A 142 -19.66 -19.58 15.21
C PRO A 142 -19.76 -20.87 16.01
N THR A 143 -20.98 -21.32 16.30
CA THR A 143 -21.17 -22.66 16.86
C THR A 143 -20.82 -23.72 15.80
N GLN A 144 -20.44 -24.92 16.26
CA GLN A 144 -20.09 -26.03 15.37
C GLN A 144 -21.21 -26.34 14.37
N GLU A 145 -22.47 -26.24 14.80
CA GLU A 145 -23.65 -26.45 13.95
C GLU A 145 -23.76 -25.41 12.83
N GLU A 146 -23.54 -24.14 13.14
CA GLU A 146 -23.52 -23.05 12.15
C GLU A 146 -22.38 -23.21 11.15
N PHE A 147 -21.20 -23.61 11.63
CA PHE A 147 -20.03 -23.82 10.80
C PHE A 147 -20.23 -24.97 9.81
N VAL A 148 -20.72 -26.11 10.29
CA VAL A 148 -20.97 -27.30 9.48
C VAL A 148 -22.11 -27.03 8.49
N SER A 149 -23.20 -26.39 8.91
CA SER A 149 -24.32 -26.05 8.03
C SER A 149 -23.89 -25.15 6.88
N TYR A 150 -23.08 -24.11 7.16
CA TYR A 150 -22.56 -23.20 6.14
C TYR A 150 -21.63 -23.90 5.13
N ALA A 151 -20.77 -24.81 5.62
CA ALA A 151 -19.87 -25.57 4.75
C ALA A 151 -20.64 -26.53 3.82
N MET A 152 -21.64 -27.23 4.35
CA MET A 152 -22.47 -28.18 3.59
C MET A 152 -23.39 -27.47 2.58
N GLU A 153 -23.85 -26.25 2.86
CA GLU A 153 -24.63 -25.44 1.92
C GLU A 153 -23.81 -24.99 0.69
N LYS A 154 -22.49 -24.81 0.85
CA LYS A 154 -21.62 -24.25 -0.19
C LYS A 154 -20.75 -25.26 -0.92
N GLY A 155 -20.52 -26.45 -0.36
CA GLY A 155 -19.75 -27.50 -1.03
C GLY A 155 -20.62 -28.65 -1.51
N GLU A 156 -20.51 -29.00 -2.79
CA GLU A 156 -21.06 -30.25 -3.32
C GLU A 156 -20.15 -31.43 -2.91
N ASN A 157 -20.75 -32.47 -2.33
CA ASN A 157 -20.08 -33.75 -1.98
C ASN A 157 -18.94 -33.65 -0.94
N LEU A 158 -19.18 -32.95 0.17
CA LEU A 158 -18.25 -32.86 1.29
C LEU A 158 -18.48 -33.94 2.35
N ASP A 159 -17.38 -34.49 2.86
CA ASP A 159 -17.40 -35.36 4.02
C ASP A 159 -17.55 -34.53 5.31
N LYS A 160 -18.71 -34.69 5.97
CA LYS A 160 -19.07 -33.97 7.20
C LYS A 160 -18.02 -34.15 8.30
N GLN A 161 -17.37 -35.32 8.37
CA GLN A 161 -16.34 -35.59 9.39
C GLN A 161 -15.08 -34.74 9.19
N LYS A 162 -14.66 -34.52 7.94
CA LYS A 162 -13.50 -33.66 7.63
C LYS A 162 -13.75 -32.21 7.98
N VAL A 163 -14.97 -31.72 7.75
CA VAL A 163 -15.37 -30.35 8.11
C VAL A 163 -15.35 -30.16 9.63
N ILE A 164 -15.82 -31.15 10.40
CA ILE A 164 -15.80 -31.14 11.87
C ILE A 164 -14.36 -31.11 12.40
N LEU A 165 -13.50 -32.02 11.94
CA LEU A 165 -12.09 -32.08 12.36
C LEU A 165 -11.36 -30.76 12.06
N LYS A 166 -11.73 -30.07 10.97
CA LYS A 166 -11.13 -28.78 10.63
C LYS A 166 -11.58 -27.66 11.57
N TYR A 167 -12.85 -27.66 11.97
CA TYR A 167 -13.38 -26.74 12.98
C TYR A 167 -12.67 -26.95 14.32
N GLU A 168 -12.55 -28.19 14.79
CA GLU A 168 -11.85 -28.55 16.04
C GLU A 168 -10.40 -28.07 16.02
N SER A 169 -9.67 -28.31 14.91
CA SER A 169 -8.29 -27.83 14.74
C SER A 169 -8.16 -26.30 14.83
N TRP A 170 -9.15 -25.55 14.36
CA TRP A 170 -9.15 -24.09 14.50
C TRP A 170 -9.50 -23.64 15.92
N VAL A 171 -10.39 -24.33 16.61
CA VAL A 171 -10.73 -24.05 18.02
C VAL A 171 -9.53 -24.35 18.93
N GLU A 172 -8.87 -25.49 18.76
CA GLU A 172 -7.69 -25.89 19.55
C GLU A 172 -6.52 -24.92 19.35
N ASN A 173 -6.34 -24.37 18.15
CA ASN A 173 -5.34 -23.36 17.84
C ASN A 173 -5.76 -21.92 18.22
N GLY A 174 -6.80 -21.74 19.03
CA GLY A 174 -7.25 -20.43 19.50
C GLY A 174 -7.87 -19.55 18.39
N TRP A 175 -8.56 -20.19 17.44
CA TRP A 175 -9.19 -19.58 16.26
C TRP A 175 -8.18 -18.92 15.30
N LYS A 176 -7.10 -19.65 15.02
CA LYS A 176 -6.00 -19.25 14.13
C LYS A 176 -5.82 -20.21 12.97
N ASP A 177 -5.24 -19.71 11.87
CA ASP A 177 -4.85 -20.51 10.71
C ASP A 177 -3.49 -21.23 10.92
N GLY A 178 -3.09 -22.05 9.95
CA GLY A 178 -1.81 -22.78 10.01
C GLY A 178 -0.56 -21.91 9.98
N ASN A 179 -0.71 -20.59 9.76
CA ASN A 179 0.35 -19.59 9.77
C ASN A 179 0.25 -18.67 11.01
N ASP A 180 -0.42 -19.14 12.08
CA ASP A 180 -0.63 -18.43 13.35
C ASP A 180 -1.41 -17.10 13.23
N ASN A 181 -2.12 -16.86 12.11
CA ASN A 181 -2.96 -15.67 11.94
C ASN A 181 -4.38 -15.90 12.46
N GLU A 182 -4.93 -14.93 13.19
CA GLU A 182 -6.31 -14.97 13.67
C GLU A 182 -7.34 -15.00 12.51
N ILE A 183 -8.30 -15.91 12.59
CA ILE A 183 -9.35 -16.06 11.57
C ILE A 183 -10.46 -15.03 11.80
N LYS A 184 -10.35 -13.89 11.13
CA LYS A 184 -11.33 -12.78 11.23
C LYS A 184 -12.59 -12.95 10.37
N ASN A 185 -12.49 -13.71 9.28
CA ASN A 185 -13.59 -14.01 8.37
C ASN A 185 -13.59 -15.50 8.03
N TRP A 186 -14.17 -16.28 8.93
CA TRP A 186 -14.16 -17.74 8.85
C TRP A 186 -14.92 -18.27 7.62
N LYS A 187 -15.99 -17.60 7.19
CA LYS A 187 -16.79 -18.00 6.01
C LYS A 187 -15.97 -18.03 4.72
N SER A 188 -15.23 -16.95 4.44
CA SER A 188 -14.34 -16.90 3.27
C SER A 188 -13.21 -17.92 3.34
N LYS A 189 -12.75 -18.24 4.56
CA LYS A 189 -11.66 -19.20 4.76
C LYS A 189 -12.12 -20.64 4.60
N VAL A 190 -13.32 -20.97 5.08
CA VAL A 190 -14.01 -22.22 4.76
C VAL A 190 -14.17 -22.36 3.25
N LEU A 191 -14.73 -21.37 2.56
CA LEU A 191 -14.88 -21.43 1.10
C LEU A 191 -13.55 -21.71 0.38
N SER A 192 -12.46 -21.03 0.76
CA SER A 192 -11.13 -21.28 0.17
C SER A 192 -10.64 -22.71 0.36
N LEU A 193 -10.92 -23.33 1.51
CA LEU A 193 -10.58 -24.73 1.79
C LEU A 193 -11.45 -25.68 0.95
N LEU A 194 -12.76 -25.42 0.91
CA LEU A 194 -13.72 -26.22 0.15
C LEU A 194 -13.42 -26.17 -1.35
N THR A 195 -13.04 -25.00 -1.89
CA THR A 195 -12.62 -24.86 -3.29
C THR A 195 -11.36 -25.63 -3.59
N TYR A 196 -10.41 -25.70 -2.65
CA TYR A 196 -9.18 -26.47 -2.85
C TYR A 196 -9.45 -27.99 -2.83
N ASP A 197 -10.26 -28.47 -1.89
CA ASP A 197 -10.61 -29.89 -1.80
C ASP A 197 -11.48 -30.35 -2.98
N THR A 198 -12.42 -29.53 -3.43
CA THR A 198 -13.24 -29.80 -4.63
C THR A 198 -12.39 -29.80 -5.91
N LEU A 199 -11.39 -28.90 -6.04
CA LEU A 199 -10.43 -28.94 -7.15
C LEU A 199 -9.55 -30.20 -7.09
N LYS A 200 -9.13 -30.64 -5.90
CA LYS A 200 -8.32 -31.85 -5.71
C LYS A 200 -9.08 -33.13 -6.06
N ILE A 201 -10.39 -33.18 -5.75
CA ILE A 201 -11.29 -34.27 -6.15
C ILE A 201 -11.50 -34.27 -7.68
N LYS A 202 -11.74 -33.11 -8.29
CA LYS A 202 -11.88 -32.98 -9.75
C LYS A 202 -10.61 -33.35 -10.53
N LEU A 203 -9.44 -33.19 -9.91
CA LEU A 203 -8.14 -33.50 -10.52
C LEU A 203 -7.65 -34.93 -10.20
N GLY A 204 -8.44 -35.78 -9.55
CA GLY A 204 -8.14 -37.22 -9.40
C GLY A 204 -6.91 -37.54 -8.54
N PHE A 205 -6.52 -36.65 -7.62
CA PHE A 205 -5.37 -36.91 -6.73
C PHE A 205 -5.78 -37.70 -5.47
N GLY A 206 -5.94 -39.01 -5.64
CA GLY A 206 -5.96 -40.07 -4.63
C GLY A 206 -6.04 -41.39 -5.38
N GLU A 207 -5.05 -42.28 -5.34
CA GLU A 207 -4.69 -43.12 -4.20
C GLU A 207 -3.19 -43.46 -4.20
N LYS A 208 -2.60 -43.60 -3.02
CA LYS A 208 -1.23 -44.13 -2.83
C LYS A 208 -1.28 -45.65 -3.08
N PRO A 209 -0.42 -46.24 -3.94
CA PRO A 209 -0.45 -47.68 -4.16
C PRO A 209 -0.09 -48.45 -2.88
N PRO A 210 -0.64 -49.67 -2.70
CA PRO A 210 -0.43 -50.46 -1.49
C PRO A 210 1.05 -50.82 -1.37
N GLN A 211 1.60 -50.66 -0.16
CA GLN A 211 2.95 -51.13 0.13
C GLN A 211 3.00 -52.64 -0.08
N THR A 212 3.88 -53.07 -0.98
CA THR A 212 4.24 -54.49 -1.11
C THR A 212 5.46 -54.73 -0.24
N ASP A 213 5.27 -55.57 0.77
CA ASP A 213 6.34 -56.19 1.55
C ASP A 213 7.35 -56.85 0.60
N LYS A 214 8.61 -56.46 0.71
CA LYS A 214 9.74 -57.28 0.25
C LYS A 214 10.82 -57.33 1.32
N LEU A 215 10.68 -58.35 2.17
CA LEU A 215 11.79 -59.01 2.82
C LEU A 215 12.81 -59.52 1.76
N THR A 216 14.06 -59.60 2.21
CA THR A 216 15.18 -60.44 1.70
C THR A 216 15.87 -60.03 0.39
N THR A 217 17.12 -59.52 0.48
CA THR A 217 18.36 -60.32 0.29
C THR A 217 19.59 -59.45 -0.06
N SER A 218 20.63 -59.56 0.78
CA SER A 218 22.09 -59.51 0.52
C SER A 218 22.69 -58.32 -0.28
N PHE A 219 23.43 -57.40 0.34
CA PHE A 219 24.89 -57.51 0.61
C PHE A 219 25.72 -58.15 -0.52
N ARG A 220 26.48 -57.35 -1.27
CA ARG A 220 27.93 -57.52 -1.40
C ARG A 220 28.60 -56.28 -2.03
N SER A 221 29.68 -55.90 -1.38
CA SER A 221 30.56 -54.77 -1.62
C SER A 221 31.56 -54.96 -2.78
N ASN A 222 32.18 -53.83 -3.12
CA ASN A 222 33.59 -53.59 -3.48
C ASN A 222 33.91 -53.15 -4.92
N ASP A 223 34.46 -51.93 -4.97
CA ASP A 223 35.72 -51.51 -5.58
C ASP A 223 36.06 -52.03 -6.98
N THR A 224 36.16 -51.11 -7.94
CA THR A 224 37.45 -50.60 -8.48
C THR A 224 37.18 -49.31 -9.27
#